data_AF-A0A8S8YQI5-F1
#
_entry.id   AF-A0A8S8YQI5-F1
#
_cell.length_a   1.000
_cell.length_b   1.000
_cell.length_c   1.000
_cell.angle_alpha   90.00
_cell.angle_beta   90.00
_cell.angle_gamma   90.00
#
_symmetry.space_group_name_H-M   'P 1'
#
loop_
_entity.id
_entity.type
_entity.pdbx_description
1 polymer ?
#
loop_
_entity_poly.entity_id
_entity_poly.type
_entity_poly.pdbx_seq_one_letter_code
_entity_poly.pdbx_strand_id
1 'polypeptide(L)'
;MGIPRGDKEARDGFWARNYEFFGAPVELFLFTHKSLGKFAASDAGLFMQNLMLSAHSKGLGTCAQGSVAVWEDAVRKEFEISKNYSLLCGICVGYPSESNVNEFGANRIGPSEIIPREKNNSN
;
A
#
# COMPACT_ATOMS: atom_id res chain seq x y z
N MET A 1 -6.10 0.18 17.62
CA MET A 1 -7.38 0.19 16.88
C MET A 1 -8.60 -0.14 17.75
N GLY A 2 -8.50 -0.94 18.81
CA GLY A 2 -9.63 -1.18 19.72
C GLY A 2 -10.80 -1.97 19.13
N ILE A 3 -10.70 -2.42 17.88
CA ILE A 3 -11.76 -3.18 17.19
C ILE A 3 -11.53 -4.69 17.39
N PRO A 4 -12.46 -5.41 18.03
CA PRO A 4 -12.38 -6.85 18.17
C PRO A 4 -12.41 -7.58 16.82
N ARG A 5 -11.69 -8.70 16.71
CA ARG A 5 -11.71 -9.55 15.50
C ARG A 5 -13.10 -10.11 15.13
N GLY A 6 -14.03 -10.15 16.08
CA GLY A 6 -15.42 -10.59 15.83
C GLY A 6 -16.33 -9.50 15.28
N ASP A 7 -15.96 -8.22 15.45
CA ASP A 7 -16.81 -7.08 15.12
C ASP A 7 -16.65 -6.70 13.64
N LYS A 8 -17.49 -7.29 12.78
CA LYS A 8 -17.39 -7.11 11.34
C LYS A 8 -17.69 -5.67 10.92
N GLU A 9 -18.75 -5.08 11.47
CA GLU A 9 -19.20 -3.74 11.11
C GLU A 9 -18.15 -2.68 11.41
N ALA A 10 -17.54 -2.72 12.60
CA ALA A 10 -16.47 -1.80 12.95
C ALA A 10 -15.23 -1.97 12.07
N ARG A 11 -14.89 -3.21 11.67
CA ARG A 11 -13.78 -3.46 10.74
C ARG A 11 -14.07 -2.96 9.33
N ASP A 12 -15.28 -3.18 8.83
CA ASP A 12 -15.70 -2.70 7.51
C ASP A 12 -15.71 -1.16 7.48
N GLY A 13 -16.18 -0.52 8.55
CA GLY A 13 -16.10 0.94 8.73
C GLY A 13 -14.66 1.45 8.77
N PHE A 14 -13.77 0.77 9.50
CA PHE A 14 -12.34 1.13 9.49
C PHE A 14 -11.70 0.89 8.12
N TRP A 15 -12.07 -0.17 7.41
CA TRP A 15 -11.60 -0.43 6.05
C TRP A 15 -12.03 0.67 5.08
N ALA A 16 -13.27 1.16 5.19
CA ALA A 16 -13.81 2.22 4.34
C ALA A 16 -12.99 3.53 4.42
N ARG A 17 -12.30 3.78 5.54
CA ARG A 17 -11.38 4.94 5.70
C ARG A 17 -10.26 4.98 4.66
N ASN A 18 -9.92 3.84 4.04
CA ASN A 18 -9.00 3.82 2.91
C ASN A 18 -9.47 4.73 1.75
N TYR A 19 -10.78 4.81 1.51
CA TYR A 19 -11.34 5.61 0.42
C TYR A 19 -11.50 7.09 0.79
N GLU A 20 -11.29 7.43 2.06
CA GLU A 20 -11.10 8.79 2.55
C GLU A 20 -9.59 9.10 2.70
N PHE A 21 -8.71 8.19 2.25
CA PHE A 21 -7.25 8.29 2.36
C PHE A 21 -6.76 8.55 3.79
N PHE A 22 -7.54 8.07 4.77
CA PHE A 22 -7.35 8.33 6.20
C PHE A 22 -7.30 9.83 6.57
N GLY A 23 -7.82 10.72 5.72
CA GLY A 23 -7.78 12.18 5.90
C GLY A 23 -6.49 12.84 5.43
N ALA A 24 -5.65 12.13 4.67
CA ALA A 24 -4.46 12.71 4.06
C ALA A 24 -4.84 13.80 3.04
N PRO A 25 -4.05 14.90 2.96
CA PRO A 25 -4.31 15.97 1.99
C PRO A 25 -3.91 15.61 0.56
N VAL A 26 -3.12 14.55 0.35
CA VAL A 26 -2.63 14.12 -0.96
C VAL A 26 -2.81 12.62 -1.12
N GLU A 27 -3.29 12.22 -2.31
CA GLU A 27 -3.35 10.84 -2.76
C GLU A 27 -2.60 10.70 -4.09
N LEU A 28 -1.82 9.63 -4.22
CA LEU A 28 -1.10 9.27 -5.43
C LEU A 28 -1.65 7.96 -5.98
N PHE A 29 -2.14 7.96 -7.22
CA PHE A 29 -2.55 6.74 -7.91
C PHE A 29 -1.41 6.21 -8.79
N LEU A 30 -0.89 5.02 -8.49
CA LEU A 30 0.23 4.44 -9.22
C LEU A 30 -0.25 3.48 -10.30
N PHE A 31 0.02 3.87 -11.55
CA PHE A 31 -0.31 3.07 -12.72
C PHE A 31 0.93 2.36 -13.28
N THR A 32 0.74 1.11 -13.72
CA THR A 32 1.80 0.34 -14.39
C THR A 32 1.34 -0.16 -15.75
N HIS A 33 2.27 -0.26 -16.71
CA HIS A 33 1.95 -0.70 -18.06
C HIS A 33 1.67 -2.22 -18.10
N LYS A 34 0.51 -2.61 -18.62
CA LYS A 34 -0.01 -4.00 -18.61
C LYS A 34 0.92 -4.99 -19.32
N SER A 35 1.66 -4.55 -20.34
CA SER A 35 2.56 -5.45 -21.10
C SER A 35 3.83 -5.85 -20.35
N LEU A 36 4.19 -5.17 -19.27
CA LEU A 36 5.45 -5.40 -18.55
C LEU A 36 5.31 -6.39 -17.38
N GLY A 37 4.06 -6.74 -17.01
CA GLY A 37 3.75 -7.75 -15.99
C GLY A 37 4.54 -7.55 -14.68
N LYS A 38 5.20 -8.62 -14.22
CA LYS A 38 5.94 -8.63 -12.95
C LYS A 38 7.06 -7.57 -12.85
N PHE A 39 7.67 -7.19 -13.97
CA PHE A 39 8.75 -6.19 -13.97
C PHE A 39 8.20 -4.80 -13.65
N ALA A 40 7.06 -4.44 -14.25
CA ALA A 40 6.35 -3.20 -13.94
C ALA A 40 5.98 -3.11 -12.45
N ALA A 41 5.47 -4.19 -11.88
CA ALA A 41 5.11 -4.24 -10.46
C ALA A 41 6.34 -4.14 -9.55
N SER A 42 7.45 -4.79 -9.93
CA SER A 42 8.72 -4.71 -9.20
C SER A 42 9.28 -3.29 -9.18
N ASP A 43 9.36 -2.65 -10.34
CA ASP A 43 9.87 -1.28 -10.46
C ASP A 43 8.98 -0.29 -9.72
N ALA A 44 7.66 -0.46 -9.80
CA ALA A 44 6.72 0.34 -9.03
C ALA A 44 6.92 0.16 -7.52
N GLY A 45 7.09 -1.07 -7.02
CA GLY A 45 7.37 -1.32 -5.61
C GLY A 45 8.65 -0.64 -5.11
N LEU A 46 9.72 -0.66 -5.91
CA LEU A 46 10.98 0.04 -5.62
C LEU A 46 10.77 1.57 -5.58
N PHE A 47 10.06 2.11 -6.58
CA PHE A 47 9.71 3.53 -6.63
C PHE A 47 8.89 3.96 -5.41
N MET A 48 7.83 3.20 -5.08
CA MET A 48 6.95 3.45 -3.95
C MET A 48 7.74 3.49 -2.65
N GLN A 49 8.59 2.49 -2.39
CA GLN A 49 9.37 2.44 -1.17
C GLN A 49 10.34 3.62 -1.06
N ASN A 50 11.01 3.99 -2.15
CA ASN A 50 11.89 5.16 -2.17
C ASN A 50 11.11 6.46 -1.88
N LEU A 51 9.92 6.61 -2.46
CA LEU A 51 9.05 7.76 -2.21
C LEU A 51 8.63 7.83 -0.74
N MET A 52 8.15 6.72 -0.17
CA MET A 52 7.72 6.66 1.23
C MET A 52 8.86 6.97 2.20
N LEU A 53 10.05 6.43 1.97
CA LEU A 53 11.24 6.74 2.81
C LEU A 53 11.67 8.20 2.67
N SER A 54 11.63 8.75 1.45
CA SER A 54 11.92 10.16 1.21
C SER A 54 10.92 11.08 1.90
N ALA A 55 9.62 10.79 1.79
CA ALA A 55 8.57 11.52 2.51
C ALA A 55 8.78 11.46 4.02
N HIS A 56 9.10 10.28 4.56
CA HIS A 56 9.38 10.10 5.98
C HIS A 56 10.58 10.95 6.45
N SER A 57 11.67 11.00 5.67
CA SER A 57 12.83 11.85 5.96
C SER A 57 12.51 13.35 6.02
N LYS A 58 11.37 13.76 5.47
CA LYS A 58 10.86 15.13 5.47
C LYS A 58 9.76 15.37 6.51
N GLY A 59 9.54 14.42 7.42
CA GLY A 59 8.53 14.51 8.48
C GLY A 59 7.10 14.19 8.02
N LEU A 60 6.93 13.60 6.84
CA LEU A 60 5.62 13.17 6.34
C LEU A 60 5.36 11.70 6.69
N GLY A 61 4.09 11.34 6.80
CA GLY A 61 3.59 9.98 6.84
C GLY A 61 3.06 9.55 5.48
N THR A 62 3.15 8.25 5.21
CA THR A 62 2.61 7.64 3.99
C THR A 62 1.93 6.32 4.31
N CYS A 63 0.87 5.98 3.59
CA CYS A 63 0.26 4.65 3.63
C CYS A 63 0.08 4.12 2.21
N ALA A 64 0.65 2.95 1.90
CA ALA A 64 0.39 2.27 0.64
C ALA A 64 -0.96 1.54 0.70
N GLN A 65 -1.82 1.78 -0.29
CA GLN A 65 -3.23 1.38 -0.26
C GLN A 65 -3.57 0.47 -1.45
N GLY A 66 -3.49 -0.85 -1.23
CA GLY A 66 -3.99 -1.83 -2.20
C GLY A 66 -5.52 -1.81 -2.37
N SER A 67 -6.23 -1.35 -1.34
CA SER A 67 -7.69 -1.17 -1.33
C SER A 67 -8.20 -0.25 -2.44
N VAL A 68 -7.45 0.82 -2.74
CA VAL A 68 -7.80 1.81 -3.77
C VAL A 68 -7.79 1.20 -5.18
N ALA A 69 -6.96 0.19 -5.43
CA ALA A 69 -6.88 -0.48 -6.73
C ALA A 69 -8.20 -1.17 -7.14
N VAL A 70 -9.05 -1.53 -6.16
CA VAL A 70 -10.37 -2.12 -6.41
C VAL A 70 -11.29 -1.16 -7.17
N TRP A 71 -11.05 0.16 -7.07
CA TRP A 71 -11.87 1.21 -7.66
C TRP A 71 -11.20 1.90 -8.85
N GLU A 72 -10.37 1.18 -9.62
CA GLU A 72 -9.71 1.69 -10.83
C GLU A 72 -10.70 2.41 -11.77
N ASP A 73 -11.90 1.86 -11.96
CA ASP A 73 -12.93 2.45 -12.82
C ASP A 73 -13.40 3.83 -12.33
N ALA A 74 -13.45 4.06 -11.02
CA ALA A 74 -13.80 5.36 -10.47
C ALA A 74 -12.69 6.38 -10.75
N VAL A 75 -11.43 6.00 -10.52
CA VAL A 75 -10.26 6.86 -10.81
C VAL A 75 -10.20 7.21 -12.30
N ARG A 76 -10.49 6.27 -13.19
CA ARG A 76 -10.51 6.50 -14.65
C ARG A 76 -11.61 7.42 -15.14
N LYS A 77 -12.69 7.63 -14.38
CA LYS A 77 -13.71 8.62 -14.73
C LYS A 77 -13.22 10.04 -14.53
N GLU A 78 -12.30 10.24 -13.60
CA GLU A 78 -11.78 11.56 -13.23
C GLU A 78 -10.50 11.93 -14.00
N PHE A 79 -9.73 10.94 -14.47
CA PHE A 79 -8.43 11.16 -15.11
C PHE A 79 -8.31 10.50 -16.48
N GLU A 80 -7.65 11.19 -17.40
CA GLU A 80 -7.31 10.68 -18.74
C GLU A 80 -6.16 9.66 -18.67
N ILE A 81 -6.50 8.40 -18.39
CA ILE A 81 -5.52 7.32 -18.26
C ILE A 81 -5.61 6.37 -19.46
N SER A 82 -4.49 6.15 -20.15
CA SER A 82 -4.41 5.18 -21.25
C SER A 82 -4.86 3.78 -20.82
N LYS A 83 -5.58 3.09 -21.71
CA LYS A 83 -6.04 1.69 -21.52
C LYS A 83 -4.89 0.69 -21.32
N ASN A 84 -3.67 1.06 -21.73
CA ASN A 84 -2.48 0.22 -21.63
C ASN A 84 -1.92 0.14 -20.20
N TYR A 85 -2.36 1.02 -19.31
CA TYR A 85 -1.98 1.00 -17.90
C TYR A 85 -3.06 0.34 -17.05
N SER A 86 -2.70 -0.18 -15.88
CA SER A 86 -3.62 -0.60 -14.82
C SER A 86 -3.22 0.05 -13.50
N LEU A 87 -4.19 0.32 -12.64
CA LEU A 87 -3.93 0.85 -11.30
C LEU A 87 -3.34 -0.26 -10.44
N LEU A 88 -2.10 -0.07 -9.98
CA LEU A 88 -1.44 -1.01 -9.08
C LEU A 88 -1.92 -0.81 -7.65
N CYS A 89 -1.89 0.44 -7.16
CA CYS A 89 -2.30 0.82 -5.81
C CYS A 89 -2.35 2.36 -5.66
N GLY A 90 -2.82 2.81 -4.50
CA GLY A 90 -2.71 4.20 -4.03
C GLY A 90 -1.56 4.39 -3.02
N ILE A 91 -1.17 5.65 -2.80
CA ILE A 91 -0.37 6.08 -1.65
C ILE A 91 -0.92 7.41 -1.14
N CYS A 92 -1.46 7.40 0.08
CA CYS A 92 -1.82 8.64 0.74
C CYS A 92 -0.61 9.25 1.47
N VAL A 93 -0.50 10.57 1.44
CA VAL A 93 0.63 11.33 1.98
C VAL A 93 0.14 12.52 2.78
N GLY A 94 0.66 12.71 3.99
CA GLY A 94 0.28 13.82 4.86
C GLY A 94 1.18 13.99 6.07
N TYR A 95 0.87 14.96 6.91
CA TYR A 95 1.49 15.06 8.23
C TYR A 95 0.84 14.04 9.18
N PRO A 96 1.60 13.16 9.86
CA PRO A 96 1.04 12.20 10.80
C PRO A 96 0.32 12.92 11.96
N SER A 97 -0.85 12.39 12.34
CA SER A 97 -1.54 12.78 13.58
C SER A 97 -1.06 11.94 14.78
N GLU A 98 -1.25 12.44 16.00
CA GLU A 98 -1.03 11.74 17.27
C GLU A 98 -2.10 10.68 17.60
N SER A 99 -2.64 10.00 16.59
CA SER A 99 -3.70 9.00 16.78
C SER A 99 -3.12 7.63 17.17
N ASN A 100 -3.73 6.96 18.15
CA ASN A 100 -3.32 5.62 18.63
C ASN A 100 -3.22 4.55 17.53
N VAL A 101 -3.86 4.74 16.37
CA VAL A 101 -3.71 3.80 15.23
C VAL A 101 -2.30 3.82 14.63
N ASN A 102 -1.62 4.96 14.72
CA ASN A 102 -0.27 5.15 14.18
C ASN A 102 0.82 4.52 15.08
N GLU A 103 0.47 4.12 16.30
CA GLU A 103 1.35 3.39 17.22
C GLU A 103 1.45 1.89 16.88
N PHE A 104 0.65 1.42 15.90
CA PHE A 104 0.64 0.01 15.53
C PHE A 104 1.95 -0.42 14.88
N GLY A 105 2.79 -1.13 15.64
CA GLY A 105 3.98 -1.82 15.14
C GLY A 105 3.62 -3.19 14.56
N ALA A 106 3.64 -3.33 13.25
CA ALA A 106 3.38 -4.61 12.61
C ALA A 106 4.54 -5.60 12.83
N ASN A 107 4.24 -6.79 13.35
CA ASN A 107 5.22 -7.86 13.49
C ASN A 107 5.86 -8.22 12.14
N ARG A 108 7.15 -8.58 12.17
CA ARG A 108 7.90 -9.13 11.03
C ARG A 108 8.51 -10.47 11.47
N ILE A 109 8.48 -11.45 10.58
CA ILE A 109 9.15 -12.74 10.80
C ILE A 109 10.66 -12.56 10.78
N GLY A 110 11.38 -13.46 11.46
CA GLY A 110 12.83 -13.41 11.55
C GLY A 110 13.50 -13.72 10.20
N PRO A 111 14.74 -13.24 9.94
CA PRO A 111 15.46 -13.58 8.71
C PRO A 111 15.60 -15.08 8.46
N SER A 112 15.75 -15.89 9.52
CA SER A 112 15.83 -17.35 9.42
C SER A 112 14.58 -18.02 8.85
N GLU A 113 13.42 -17.36 8.88
CA GLU A 113 12.16 -17.88 8.37
C GLU A 113 11.96 -17.59 6.87
N ILE A 114 12.69 -16.62 6.31
CA ILE A 114 12.63 -16.24 4.88
C ILE A 114 13.81 -16.76 4.07
N ILE A 115 14.83 -17.30 4.72
CA ILE A 115 15.98 -17.94 4.05
C ILE A 115 15.56 -19.35 3.63
N PRO A 116 15.49 -19.66 2.32
CA PRO A 116 15.19 -21.01 1.86
C PRO A 116 16.29 -21.97 2.31
N ARG A 117 15.91 -23.21 2.66
CA ARG A 117 16.88 -24.27 2.91
C ARG A 117 17.50 -24.73 1.60
N GLU A 118 18.81 -24.99 1.62
CA GLU A 118 19.48 -25.66 0.51
C GLU A 118 18.86 -27.04 0.28
N LYS A 119 18.76 -27.46 -0.99
CA LYS A 119 18.41 -28.85 -1.29
C LYS A 119 19.58 -29.72 -0.83
N ASN A 120 19.34 -30.68 0.07
CA ASN A 120 20.35 -31.69 0.40
C ASN A 120 20.73 -32.43 -0.89
N ASN A 121 21.98 -32.27 -1.34
CA ASN A 121 22.56 -33.16 -2.35
C ASN A 121 22.89 -34.49 -1.69
N SER A 122 21.89 -35.38 -1.62
CA SER A 122 22.13 -36.79 -1.39
C SER A 122 22.81 -37.35 -2.65
N ASN A 123 24.12 -37.51 -2.63
CA ASN A 123 24.81 -38.47 -3.51
C ASN A 123 24.57 -39.89 -3.00
#